data_AF-A0A971TRW4-F1
#
_entry.id   AF-A0A971TRW4-F1
#
_cell.length_a   1.000
_cell.length_b   1.000
_cell.length_c   1.000
_cell.angle_alpha   90.00
_cell.angle_beta   90.00
_cell.angle_gamma   90.00
#
_symmetry.space_group_name_H-M   'P 1'
#
loop_
_entity.id
_entity.type
_entity.pdbx_description
1 polymer ?
#
loop_
_entity_poly.entity_id
_entity_poly.type
_entity_poly.pdbx_seq_one_letter_code
_entity_poly.pdbx_strand_id
1 'polypeptide(L)' 'MIPVRKTHSLVQLFGIVLEAYGQLSGMDTTLLNLLDQLYTDSRYPNEFGLLPDGKPTLKEAGLFQQFAKEVYEKCSGLLR' A
#
# COMPACT_ATOMS: atom_id res chain seq x y z
N MET A 1 -11.33 4.08 -21.14
CA MET A 1 -11.62 4.02 -19.69
C MET A 1 -10.95 2.77 -19.14
N ILE A 2 -10.10 2.88 -18.13
CA ILE A 2 -9.44 1.72 -17.53
C ILE A 2 -10.48 1.03 -16.63
N PRO A 3 -10.84 -0.24 -16.87
CA PRO A 3 -11.80 -0.95 -16.03
C PRO A 3 -11.14 -1.29 -14.69
N VAL A 4 -11.43 -0.49 -13.66
CA VAL A 4 -10.92 -0.73 -12.30
C VAL A 4 -11.96 -1.51 -11.49
N ARG A 5 -11.56 -2.67 -10.95
CA ARG A 5 -12.38 -3.42 -10.00
C ARG A 5 -12.22 -2.82 -8.61
N LYS A 6 -13.31 -2.76 -7.83
CA LYS A 6 -13.22 -2.44 -6.40
C LYS A 6 -12.53 -3.60 -5.68
N THR A 7 -11.28 -3.40 -5.31
CA THR A 7 -10.42 -4.37 -4.61
C THR A 7 -9.65 -3.66 -3.51
N HIS A 8 -9.20 -4.42 -2.51
CA HIS A 8 -8.30 -3.93 -1.47
C HIS A 8 -6.83 -4.22 -1.77
N SER A 9 -6.51 -4.93 -2.85
CA SER A 9 -5.13 -5.21 -3.20
C SER A 9 -4.42 -3.96 -3.72
N LEU A 10 -3.60 -3.36 -2.86
CA LEU A 10 -2.75 -2.21 -3.18
C LEU A 10 -1.78 -2.54 -4.31
N VAL A 11 -1.25 -3.77 -4.36
CA VAL A 11 -0.34 -4.23 -5.42
C VAL A 11 -1.03 -4.20 -6.79
N GLN A 12 -2.27 -4.70 -6.87
CA GLN A 12 -3.04 -4.67 -8.13
C GLN A 12 -3.37 -3.24 -8.53
N LEU A 13 -3.84 -2.41 -7.60
CA LEU A 13 -4.19 -1.02 -7.88
C LEU A 13 -2.95 -0.22 -8.33
N PHE A 14 -1.82 -0.43 -7.68
CA PHE A 14 -0.55 0.22 -8.03
C PHE A 14 -0.07 -0.19 -9.42
N GLY A 15 -0.16 -1.48 -9.76
CA GLY A 15 0.18 -1.98 -11.10
C GLY A 15 -0.65 -1.30 -12.20
N ILE A 16 -1.96 -1.16 -11.98
CA ILE A 16 -2.85 -0.47 -12.92
C ILE A 16 -2.44 0.99 -13.11
N VAL A 17 -2.13 1.71 -12.03
CA VAL A 17 -1.72 3.13 -12.12
C VAL A 17 -0.36 3.26 -12.80
N LEU A 18 0.60 2.39 -12.46
CA LEU A 18 1.92 2.39 -13.09
C LEU A 18 1.84 2.12 -14.59
N GLU A 19 1.05 1.13 -15.01
CA GLU A 19 0.82 0.80 -16.43
C GLU A 19 0.16 1.96 -17.17
N ALA A 20 -0.84 2.59 -16.57
CA ALA A 20 -1.63 3.64 -17.20
C ALA A 20 -0.92 4.99 -17.32
N TYR A 21 -0.12 5.36 -16.32
CA TYR A 21 0.45 6.71 -16.20
C TYR A 21 1.98 6.73 -16.33
N GLY A 22 2.66 5.58 -16.28
CA GLY A 22 4.14 5.49 -16.27
C GLY A 22 4.81 6.21 -15.09
N GLN A 23 4.01 6.73 -14.17
CA GLN A 23 4.39 7.47 -12.97
C GLN A 23 4.22 6.57 -11.74
N LEU A 24 4.79 6.97 -10.60
CA LEU A 24 4.99 6.14 -9.39
C LEU A 24 6.20 5.19 -9.43
N SER A 25 7.05 5.29 -10.46
CA SER A 25 8.35 4.61 -10.44
C SER A 25 9.19 5.06 -9.22
N GLY A 26 9.92 4.11 -8.63
CA GLY A 26 10.74 4.35 -7.43
C GLY A 26 10.01 4.37 -6.10
N MET A 27 8.70 4.05 -6.05
CA MET A 27 8.08 3.74 -4.75
C MET A 27 8.61 2.43 -4.18
N ASP A 28 8.71 2.37 -2.86
CA ASP A 28 9.11 1.17 -2.14
C ASP A 28 8.02 0.08 -2.24
N THR A 29 8.25 -0.89 -3.13
CA THR A 29 7.32 -1.99 -3.36
C THR A 29 7.32 -2.99 -2.21
N THR A 30 8.36 -3.02 -1.38
CA THR A 30 8.38 -3.83 -0.15
C THR A 30 7.41 -3.25 0.87
N LEU A 31 7.41 -1.93 1.09
CA LEU A 31 6.44 -1.27 1.96
C LEU A 31 5.00 -1.38 1.41
N LEU A 32 4.83 -1.32 0.08
CA LEU A 32 3.53 -1.55 -0.55
C LEU A 32 2.97 -2.94 -0.24
N ASN A 33 3.79 -3.99 -0.43
CA ASN A 33 3.40 -5.37 -0.14
C ASN A 33 3.10 -5.58 1.34
N LEU A 34 3.92 -4.99 2.23
CA LEU A 34 3.76 -5.10 3.67
C LEU A 34 2.45 -4.45 4.13
N LEU A 35 2.07 -3.30 3.55
CA LEU A 35 0.77 -2.66 3.80
C LEU A 35 -0.42 -3.47 3.27
N ASP A 36 -0.29 -4.08 2.10
CA ASP A 36 -1.34 -4.91 1.50
C ASP A 36 -1.66 -6.13 2.37
N GLN A 37 -0.61 -6.74 2.92
CA GLN A 37 -0.74 -7.84 3.85
C GLN A 37 -1.24 -7.37 5.22
N LEU A 38 -0.74 -6.23 5.73
CA LEU A 38 -1.17 -5.67 7.02
C LEU A 38 -2.67 -5.39 7.05
N TYR A 39 -3.26 -4.98 5.92
CA TYR A 39 -4.71 -4.84 5.79
C TYR A 39 -5.44 -6.17 6.07
N THR A 40 -4.99 -7.27 5.46
CA THR A 40 -5.60 -8.60 5.63
C THR A 40 -5.50 -9.06 7.08
N ASP A 41 -4.30 -8.93 7.69
CA ASP A 41 -4.05 -9.38 9.06
C ASP A 41 -4.78 -8.53 10.10
N SER A 42 -4.89 -7.21 9.87
CA SER A 42 -5.66 -6.32 10.74
C SER A 42 -7.16 -6.62 10.69
N ARG A 43 -7.65 -7.17 9.57
CA ARG A 43 -9.06 -7.54 9.37
C ARG A 43 -9.37 -8.94 9.91
N TYR A 44 -8.39 -9.84 9.89
CA TYR A 44 -8.52 -11.23 10.35
C TYR A 44 -7.35 -11.57 11.28
N PRO A 45 -7.36 -11.06 12.53
CA PRO A 45 -6.27 -11.28 13.47
C PRO A 45 -6.24 -12.74 13.92
N ASN A 46 -5.43 -13.56 13.26
CA ASN A 46 -5.02 -14.88 13.74
C ASN A 46 -3.80 -14.74 14.69
N GLU A 47 -3.44 -15.78 15.45
CA GLU A 47 -2.40 -15.68 16.50
C GLU A 47 -0.99 -15.28 16.00
N PHE A 48 -0.70 -15.48 14.71
CA PHE A 48 0.55 -15.05 14.08
C PHE A 48 0.25 -13.90 13.11
N GLY A 49 0.43 -12.66 13.55
CA GLY A 49 0.36 -11.48 12.68
C GLY A 49 1.59 -11.36 11.76
N LEU A 50 1.54 -10.42 10.83
CA LEU A 50 2.54 -10.19 9.78
C LEU A 50 3.98 -9.97 10.25
N LEU A 51 4.12 -9.33 11.42
CA LEU A 51 5.40 -8.91 11.95
C LEU A 51 5.87 -9.90 13.03
N PRO A 52 7.18 -9.97 13.32
CA PRO A 52 7.72 -10.87 14.35
C PRO A 52 6.99 -10.74 15.70
N ASP A 53 6.53 -9.53 16.02
CA ASP A 53 5.81 -9.18 17.25
C ASP A 53 4.29 -9.06 17.06
N GLY A 54 3.76 -9.53 15.92
CA GLY A 54 2.36 -9.47 15.54
C GLY A 54 1.93 -8.09 15.03
N LYS A 55 1.85 -7.09 15.92
CA LYS A 55 1.43 -5.73 15.58
C LYS A 55 2.61 -4.81 15.24
N PRO A 56 2.44 -3.82 14.35
CA PRO A 56 3.46 -2.83 14.10
C PRO A 56 3.86 -2.07 15.37
N THR A 57 5.16 -1.92 15.56
CA THR A 57 5.74 -0.95 16.50
C THR A 57 5.36 0.48 16.08
N LEU A 58 5.48 1.44 17.01
CA LEU A 58 5.24 2.86 16.68
C LEU A 58 6.13 3.36 15.55
N LYS A 59 7.37 2.84 15.46
CA LYS A 59 8.30 3.19 14.39
C LYS A 59 7.81 2.68 13.03
N GLU A 60 7.38 1.42 12.96
CA GLU A 60 6.82 0.83 11.73
C GLU A 60 5.52 1.52 11.32
N ALA A 61 4.63 1.81 12.28
CA ALA A 61 3.43 2.58 12.02
C ALA A 61 3.73 3.96 11.42
N GLY A 62 4.77 4.64 11.91
CA GLY A 62 5.25 5.90 11.34
C GLY A 62 5.75 5.75 9.89
N LEU A 63 6.51 4.69 9.60
CA LEU A 63 6.97 4.38 8.24
C LEU A 63 5.80 4.13 7.29
N PHE A 64 4.80 3.35 7.73
CA PHE A 64 3.59 3.08 6.95
C PHE A 64 2.78 4.35 6.67
N GLN A 65 2.61 5.20 7.67
CA GLN A 65 1.92 6.48 7.51
C GLN A 65 2.64 7.37 6.48
N GLN A 66 3.96 7.50 6.61
CA GLN A 66 4.77 8.34 5.72
C GLN A 66 4.69 7.83 4.28
N PHE A 67 4.86 6.52 4.06
CA PHE A 67 4.71 5.91 2.75
C PHE A 67 3.31 6.13 2.15
N ALA A 68 2.26 5.93 2.94
CA ALA A 68 0.88 6.16 2.48
C ALA A 68 0.65 7.62 2.05
N LYS A 69 1.23 8.57 2.78
CA LYS A 69 1.18 10.00 2.44
C LYS A 69 1.88 10.29 1.11
N GLU A 70 3.08 9.74 0.90
CA GLU A 70 3.83 9.89 -0.36
C GLU A 70 3.06 9.32 -1.56
N VAL A 71 2.45 8.14 -1.41
CA VAL A 71 1.60 7.54 -2.46
C VAL A 71 0.40 8.44 -2.75
N TYR A 72 -0.28 8.93 -1.72
CA TYR A 72 -1.43 9.82 -1.88
C TYR A 72 -1.07 11.12 -2.61
N GLU A 73 0.06 11.75 -2.25
CA GLU A 73 0.53 12.98 -2.88
C GLU A 73 0.88 12.76 -4.35
N LYS A 74 1.62 11.69 -4.69
CA LYS A 74 1.93 11.39 -6.08
C LYS A 74 0.67 11.11 -6.91
N CYS A 75 -0.26 10.29 -6.40
CA CYS A 75 -1.51 10.00 -7.09
C CYS A 75 -2.38 11.25 -7.28
N SER A 76 -2.46 12.12 -6.26
CA SER A 76 -3.20 13.38 -6.33
C SER A 76 -2.60 14.35 -7.36
N GLY A 77 -1.28 14.32 -7.54
CA GLY A 77 -0.59 15.06 -8.59
C GLY A 77 -0.95 14.62 -10.00
N LEU A 78 -1.35 13.35 -10.21
CA LEU A 78 -1.79 12.84 -11.52
C LEU A 78 -3.20 13.28 -11.92
N LEU A 79 -3.99 13.76 -10.95
CA LEU A 79 -5.38 14.19 -11.17
C LEU A 79 -5.52 15.70 -11.42
N ARG A 80 -4.41 16.44 -11.37
CA ARG A 80 -4.36 17.88 -11.67
C ARG A 80 -4.03 18.09 -13.14
#